data_AF-A0A6B9Z8L3-F1
#
_entry.id   AF-A0A6B9Z8L3-F1
#
_cell.length_a   1.000
_cell.length_b   1.000
_cell.length_c   1.000
_cell.angle_alpha   90.00
_cell.angle_beta   90.00
_cell.angle_gamma   90.00
#
_symmetry.space_group_name_H-M   'P 1'
#
loop_
_entity.id
_entity.type
_entity.pdbx_description
1 polymer ?
#
loop_
_entity_poly.entity_id
_entity_poly.type
_entity_poly.pdbx_seq_one_letter_code
_entity_poly.pdbx_strand_id
1 'polypeptide(L)'
;MKKIKLSNTTEADMMIAFEPIGDVFNLPSKEDLQLLVLDEVAGIDEFSMNIAVGSMNELPTITIFAERNKFEAWYKGQLVNNM
;
A
#
# COMPACT_ATOMS: atom_id res chain seq x y z
N MET A 1 -6.74 13.68 -7.60
CA MET A 1 -6.50 12.56 -6.67
C MET A 1 -6.63 11.24 -7.40
N LYS A 2 -5.50 10.60 -7.69
CA LYS A 2 -5.45 9.26 -8.29
C LYS A 2 -5.74 8.20 -7.24
N LYS A 3 -6.50 7.17 -7.64
CA LYS A 3 -6.82 6.00 -6.83
C LYS A 3 -6.19 4.77 -7.45
N ILE A 4 -5.45 4.01 -6.65
CA ILE A 4 -4.87 2.72 -7.04
C ILE A 4 -5.56 1.64 -6.21
N LYS A 5 -5.91 0.54 -6.87
CA LYS A 5 -6.51 -0.62 -6.22
C LYS A 5 -5.47 -1.72 -6.13
N LEU A 6 -5.27 -2.26 -4.94
CA LEU A 6 -4.43 -3.43 -4.71
C LEU A 6 -5.33 -4.59 -4.29
N SER A 7 -5.37 -5.63 -5.11
CA SER A 7 -6.24 -6.80 -4.90
C SER A 7 -5.40 -7.99 -4.46
N ASN A 8 -5.74 -8.59 -3.32
CA ASN A 8 -5.16 -9.87 -2.93
C ASN A 8 -5.92 -11.01 -3.63
N THR A 9 -5.43 -11.42 -4.80
CA THR A 9 -6.06 -12.52 -5.57
C THR A 9 -5.63 -13.91 -5.13
N THR A 10 -4.75 -14.03 -4.13
CA THR A 10 -4.24 -15.30 -3.62
C THR A 10 -5.25 -15.97 -2.67
N GLU A 11 -4.99 -17.21 -2.26
CA GLU A 11 -5.77 -17.94 -1.23
C GLU A 11 -5.27 -17.66 0.20
N ALA A 12 -4.22 -16.85 0.36
CA ALA A 12 -3.63 -16.52 1.65
C ALA A 12 -3.80 -15.03 1.94
N ASP A 13 -3.69 -14.64 3.21
CA ASP A 13 -3.60 -13.24 3.59
C ASP A 13 -2.28 -12.65 3.08
N MET A 14 -2.32 -11.38 2.69
CA MET A 14 -1.18 -10.64 2.15
C MET A 14 -0.73 -9.59 3.15
N MET A 15 0.55 -9.64 3.53
CA MET A 15 1.13 -8.64 4.41
C MET A 15 1.56 -7.43 3.59
N ILE A 16 1.08 -6.25 3.96
CA ILE A 16 1.40 -4.97 3.31
C ILE A 16 2.17 -4.12 4.31
N ALA A 17 3.43 -3.84 4.01
CA ALA A 17 4.26 -2.92 4.77
C ALA A 17 4.23 -1.53 4.12
N PHE A 18 3.96 -0.50 4.91
CA PHE A 18 3.97 0.89 4.47
C PHE A 18 5.25 1.56 4.96
N GLU A 19 6.11 1.96 4.02
CA GLU A 19 7.42 2.55 4.31
C GLU A 19 7.45 4.02 3.87
N PRO A 20 8.15 4.91 4.62
CA PRO A 20 9.00 4.63 5.78
C PRO A 20 8.25 4.67 7.14
N ILE A 21 6.92 4.66 7.15
CA ILE A 21 6.14 4.81 8.39
C ILE A 21 6.20 3.57 9.30
N GLY A 22 6.49 2.39 8.74
CA GLY A 22 6.66 1.13 9.46
C GLY A 22 5.36 0.42 9.82
N ASP A 23 4.20 0.96 9.42
CA ASP A 23 2.90 0.31 9.62
C ASP A 23 2.78 -0.95 8.76
N VAL A 24 2.09 -1.95 9.30
CA VAL A 24 1.81 -3.20 8.60
C VAL A 24 0.31 -3.46 8.63
N PHE A 25 -0.24 -3.81 7.47
CA PHE A 25 -1.63 -4.22 7.31
C PHE A 25 -1.72 -5.59 6.65
N ASN A 26 -2.51 -6.50 7.24
CA ASN A 26 -2.80 -7.80 6.64
C ASN A 26 -4.09 -7.68 5.82
N LEU A 27 -3.96 -7.68 4.49
CA LEU A 27 -5.07 -7.68 3.56
C LEU A 27 -5.59 -9.12 3.39
N PRO A 28 -6.84 -9.42 3.79
CA PRO A 28 -7.34 -10.79 3.71
C PRO A 28 -7.37 -11.31 2.27
N SER A 29 -7.37 -12.64 2.14
CA SER A 29 -7.56 -13.29 0.84
C SER A 29 -8.83 -12.77 0.12
N LYS A 30 -8.72 -12.55 -1.19
CA LYS A 30 -9.78 -12.10 -2.10
C LYS A 30 -10.35 -10.71 -1.80
N GLU A 31 -9.66 -9.90 -0.99
CA GLU A 31 -10.07 -8.54 -0.66
C GLU A 31 -9.24 -7.48 -1.40
N ASP A 32 -9.75 -6.25 -1.37
CA ASP A 32 -9.16 -5.07 -2.01
C ASP A 32 -8.72 -4.04 -0.96
N LEU A 33 -7.54 -3.45 -1.17
CA LEU A 33 -7.07 -2.23 -0.52
C LEU A 33 -7.10 -1.07 -1.52
N GLN A 34 -7.61 0.08 -1.08
CA GLN A 34 -7.59 1.31 -1.86
C GLN A 34 -6.45 2.21 -1.42
N LEU A 35 -5.60 2.62 -2.35
CA LEU A 35 -4.56 3.62 -2.13
C LEU A 35 -5.02 4.93 -2.77
N LEU A 36 -5.15 5.98 -1.96
CA LEU A 36 -5.45 7.34 -2.39
C LEU A 36 -4.17 8.16 -2.42
N VAL A 37 -3.73 8.58 -3.61
CA VAL A 37 -2.54 9.45 -3.75
C VAL A 37 -2.97 10.90 -3.49
N LEU A 38 -2.36 11.50 -2.47
CA LEU A 38 -2.72 12.82 -1.94
C LEU A 38 -1.96 13.97 -2.62
N ASP A 39 -0.69 13.76 -2.93
CA ASP A 39 0.16 14.78 -3.55
C ASP A 39 0.46 14.43 -5.02
N GLU A 40 0.09 15.33 -5.93
CA GLU A 40 0.28 15.19 -7.39
C GLU A 40 1.37 16.14 -7.92
N VAL A 41 2.20 16.77 -7.06
CA VAL A 41 3.22 17.72 -7.53
C VAL A 41 4.22 17.04 -8.46
N ALA A 42 4.06 17.32 -9.75
CA ALA A 42 4.91 16.91 -10.86
C ALA A 42 6.25 17.67 -10.79
N GLY A 43 7.14 17.23 -9.94
CA GLY A 43 8.56 17.56 -9.96
C GLY A 43 9.35 16.40 -10.55
N ILE A 44 10.32 16.72 -11.41
CA ILE A 44 11.17 15.77 -12.13
C ILE A 44 11.91 14.88 -11.10
N ASP A 45 11.60 13.59 -11.10
CA ASP A 45 12.41 12.46 -10.60
C ASP A 45 12.52 12.06 -9.09
N GLU A 46 11.96 12.76 -8.09
CA GLU A 46 12.21 12.36 -6.67
C GLU A 46 11.00 11.85 -5.86
N PHE A 47 9.80 11.77 -6.45
CA PHE A 47 8.57 11.62 -5.67
C PHE A 47 7.67 10.45 -6.10
N SER A 48 8.25 9.29 -6.39
CA SER A 48 7.53 8.08 -6.80
C SER A 48 6.98 7.29 -5.60
N MET A 49 5.73 6.84 -5.69
CA MET A 49 5.24 5.73 -4.88
C MET A 49 5.73 4.44 -5.53
N ASN A 50 6.55 3.68 -4.82
CA ASN A 50 7.11 2.42 -5.29
C ASN A 50 6.36 1.26 -4.63
N ILE A 51 5.98 0.27 -5.42
CA ILE A 51 5.33 -0.94 -4.93
C ILE A 51 6.22 -2.13 -5.29
N ALA A 52 6.75 -2.80 -4.28
CA ALA A 52 7.49 -4.03 -4.43
C ALA A 52 6.61 -5.22 -4.04
N VAL A 53 6.66 -6.28 -4.84
CA VAL A 53 5.95 -7.54 -4.60
C VAL A 53 6.97 -8.61 -4.22
N GLY A 54 6.69 -9.37 -3.18
CA GLY A 54 7.57 -10.42 -2.69
C GLY A 54 6.84 -11.56 -2.02
N SER A 55 7.61 -12.42 -1.37
CA SER A 55 7.10 -13.46 -0.49
C SER A 55 8.02 -13.61 0.72
N MET A 56 7.45 -13.89 1.88
CA MET A 56 8.17 -14.17 3.13
C MET A 56 7.54 -15.37 3.81
N ASN A 57 8.32 -16.43 4.04
CA ASN A 57 7.81 -17.69 4.59
C ASN A 57 6.57 -18.21 3.83
N GLU A 58 6.64 -18.19 2.49
CA GLU A 58 5.55 -18.61 1.57
C GLU A 58 4.29 -17.72 1.58
N LEU A 59 4.23 -16.67 2.41
CA LEU A 59 3.14 -15.70 2.39
C LEU A 59 3.44 -14.55 1.42
N PRO A 60 2.44 -14.08 0.64
CA PRO A 60 2.63 -12.94 -0.25
C PRO A 60 2.85 -11.66 0.55
N THR A 61 3.84 -10.89 0.13
CA THR A 61 4.18 -9.61 0.76
C THR A 61 4.18 -8.48 -0.27
N ILE A 62 3.72 -7.32 0.17
CA ILE A 62 3.81 -6.07 -0.58
C ILE A 62 4.51 -5.04 0.30
N THR A 63 5.44 -4.31 -0.28
CA THR A 63 6.02 -3.12 0.35
C THR A 63 5.65 -1.91 -0.49
N ILE A 64 4.97 -0.94 0.13
CA ILE A 64 4.62 0.34 -0.49
C ILE A 64 5.53 1.39 0.12
N PHE A 65 6.43 1.95 -0.68
CA PHE A 65 7.34 3.01 -0.28
C PHE A 65 6.91 4.34 -0.89
N ALA A 66 6.66 5.34 -0.04
CA ALA A 66 6.49 6.74 -0.44
C ALA A 66 6.82 7.67 0.73
N GLU A 67 7.16 8.92 0.46
CA GLU A 67 7.35 9.89 1.54
C GLU A 67 6.08 10.05 2.40
N ARG A 68 6.31 10.42 3.67
CA ARG A 68 5.26 10.69 4.65
C ARG A 68 4.26 11.71 4.06
N ASN A 69 2.96 11.41 4.16
CA ASN A 69 1.82 12.18 3.65
C ASN A 69 1.49 12.06 2.15
N LYS A 70 2.14 11.20 1.37
CA LYS A 70 1.85 11.09 -0.08
C LYS A 70 0.65 10.23 -0.43
N PHE A 71 0.27 9.30 0.44
CA PHE A 71 -0.88 8.46 0.20
C PHE A 71 -1.57 8.04 1.49
N GLU A 72 -2.83 7.70 1.35
CA GLU A 72 -3.64 7.03 2.35
C GLU A 72 -4.04 5.64 1.84
N ALA A 73 -4.03 4.65 2.71
CA ALA A 73 -4.47 3.29 2.46
C ALA A 73 -5.80 3.06 3.20
N TRP A 74 -6.84 2.72 2.46
CA TRP A 74 -8.19 2.55 2.97
C TRP A 74 -8.68 1.12 2.74
N TYR A 75 -9.15 0.48 3.80
CA TYR A 75 -9.78 -0.83 3.79
C TYR A 75 -11.18 -0.74 4.39
N LYS A 76 -12.22 -1.11 3.63
CA LYS A 76 -13.63 -1.09 4.07
C LYS A 76 -14.06 0.23 4.74
N GLY A 77 -13.54 1.35 4.22
CA GLY A 77 -13.84 2.70 4.73
C GLY A 77 -13.02 3.13 5.96
N GLN A 78 -12.03 2.35 6.37
CA GLN A 78 -11.11 2.67 7.46
C GLN A 78 -9.70 2.92 6.93
N LEU A 79 -9.03 3.95 7.45
CA LEU A 79 -7.63 4.25 7.16
C LEU A 79 -6.72 3.25 7.90
N VAL A 80 -5.78 2.63 7.19
CA VAL A 80 -4.94 1.53 7.72
C VAL A 80 -3.44 1.83 7.76
N ASN A 81 -3.00 2.99 7.27
CA ASN A 81 -1.61 3.45 7.32
C ASN A 81 -1.53 4.81 8.06
N ASN A 82 -2.18 4.87 9.22
CA ASN A 82 -2.45 6.14 9.88
C ASN A 82 -1.20 6.68 10.58
N MET A 83 -0.75 7.85 10.14
CA MET A 83 0.47 8.53 10.58
C MET A 83 0.43 9.13 11.98
#